data_AF-R6N7B3-F1
#
_entry.id   AF-R6N7B3-F1
#
_cell.length_a   1.000
_cell.length_b   1.000
_cell.length_c   1.000
_cell.angle_alpha   90.00
_cell.angle_beta   90.00
_cell.angle_gamma   90.00
#
_symmetry.space_group_name_H-M   'P 1'
#
loop_
_entity.id
_entity.type
_entity.pdbx_description
1 polymer ?
#
loop_
_entity_poly.entity_id
_entity_poly.type
_entity_poly.pdbx_seq_one_letter_code
_entity_poly.pdbx_strand_id
1 'polypeptide(L)'
;MHRLYECWCGGENYDGTQPCNFDWVKHLREECEKYNVTFCFIETGTVFIKDSKTYLMPKKQLQSKMAYKSKMNLNEKPIEWKLCDNFGDKIPKNKLYMPLSEN
;
A
#
# COMPACT_ATOMS: atom_id res chain seq x y z
N MET A 1 -3.54 -1.19 -22.93
CA MET A 1 -3.85 -0.19 -21.90
C MET A 1 -3.32 -0.70 -20.57
N HIS A 2 -2.27 -0.08 -20.04
CA HIS A 2 -1.71 -0.46 -18.73
C HIS A 2 -2.52 0.23 -17.63
N ARG A 3 -2.91 -0.52 -16.60
CA ARG A 3 -3.63 0.00 -15.44
C ARG A 3 -2.74 -0.20 -14.21
N LEU A 4 -2.66 0.82 -13.35
CA LEU A 4 -2.08 0.67 -12.01
C LEU A 4 -3.09 -0.07 -11.13
N TYR A 5 -2.63 -1.13 -10.48
CA TYR A 5 -3.48 -1.95 -9.60
C TYR A 5 -3.28 -1.58 -8.13
N GLU A 6 -2.05 -1.21 -7.75
CA GLU A 6 -1.68 -0.99 -6.37
C GLU A 6 -0.62 0.10 -6.25
N CYS A 7 -0.71 0.91 -5.18
CA CYS A 7 0.25 1.93 -4.80
C CYS A 7 0.73 1.65 -3.38
N TRP A 8 2.03 1.43 -3.23
CA TRP A 8 2.70 1.24 -1.94
C TRP A 8 3.38 2.54 -1.56
N CYS A 9 3.02 3.08 -0.40
CA CYS A 9 3.53 4.34 0.12
C CYS A 9 4.23 4.10 1.46
N GLY A 10 5.43 4.64 1.61
CA GLY A 10 6.19 4.57 2.86
C GLY A 10 7.20 5.70 2.97
N GLY A 11 7.54 6.09 4.20
CA GLY A 11 8.57 7.08 4.47
C GLY A 11 10.00 6.52 4.44
N GLU A 12 10.98 7.39 4.22
CA GLU A 12 12.40 7.02 4.13
C GLU A 12 13.03 6.68 5.49
N ASN A 13 14.11 5.88 5.46
CA ASN A 13 14.74 5.33 6.67
C ASN A 13 16.27 5.46 6.74
N TYR A 14 16.91 5.95 5.68
CA TYR A 14 18.37 6.08 5.58
C TYR A 14 18.84 7.45 6.07
N ASP A 15 20.11 7.59 6.41
CA ASP A 15 20.67 8.88 6.86
C ASP A 15 20.37 10.01 5.87
N GLY A 16 19.97 11.19 6.40
CA GLY A 16 19.49 12.30 5.59
C GLY A 16 18.04 12.16 5.11
N THR A 17 17.25 11.26 5.72
CA THR A 17 15.85 10.94 5.38
C THR A 17 15.05 12.18 5.01
N GLN A 18 14.36 12.15 3.86
CA GLN A 18 13.33 13.14 3.60
C GLN A 18 12.15 12.91 4.55
N PRO A 19 11.65 13.95 5.26
CA PRO A 19 10.51 13.81 6.13
C PRO A 19 9.26 13.34 5.36
N CYS A 20 8.61 12.30 5.87
CA CYS A 20 7.34 11.83 5.36
C CYS A 20 6.21 12.72 5.90
N ASN A 21 5.69 13.62 5.05
CA ASN A 21 4.55 14.46 5.41
C ASN A 21 3.23 13.71 5.23
N PHE A 22 2.45 13.60 6.29
CA PHE A 22 1.19 12.86 6.28
C PHE A 22 0.14 13.46 5.35
N ASP A 23 0.18 14.77 5.07
CA ASP A 23 -0.76 15.38 4.13
C ASP A 23 -0.49 14.93 2.69
N TRP A 24 0.77 14.63 2.35
CA TRP A 24 1.11 14.02 1.06
C TRP A 24 0.59 12.59 0.95
N VAL A 25 0.66 11.82 2.05
CA VAL A 25 0.10 10.47 2.12
C VAL A 25 -1.42 10.50 1.89
N LYS A 26 -2.13 11.43 2.53
CA LYS A 26 -3.59 11.62 2.31
C LYS A 26 -3.91 11.97 0.86
N HIS A 27 -3.17 12.92 0.29
CA HIS A 27 -3.39 13.35 -1.10
C HIS A 27 -3.15 12.21 -2.09
N LEU A 28 -2.10 11.42 -1.89
CA LEU A 28 -1.84 10.23 -2.72
C LEU A 28 -2.94 9.17 -2.57
N ARG A 29 -3.45 8.98 -1.34
CA ARG A 29 -4.57 8.07 -1.05
C ARG A 29 -5.86 8.53 -1.75
N GLU A 30 -6.14 9.83 -1.76
CA GLU A 30 -7.29 10.42 -2.48
C GLU A 30 -7.21 10.20 -3.99
N GLU A 31 -6.03 10.40 -4.59
CA GLU A 31 -5.83 10.12 -6.01
C GLU A 31 -6.00 8.62 -6.31
N CYS A 32 -5.49 7.72 -5.44
CA CYS A 32 -5.70 6.29 -5.60
C CYS A 32 -7.18 5.90 -5.52
N GLU A 33 -7.94 6.48 -4.59
CA GLU A 33 -9.39 6.29 -4.47
C GLU A 33 -10.11 6.71 -5.77
N LYS A 34 -9.78 7.89 -6.29
CA LYS A 34 -10.37 8.43 -7.53
C LYS A 34 -10.16 7.55 -8.76
N TYR A 35 -9.02 6.84 -8.84
CA TYR A 35 -8.71 5.94 -9.96
C TYR A 35 -8.96 4.46 -9.65
N ASN A 36 -9.61 4.15 -8.51
CA ASN A 36 -9.83 2.78 -8.04
C ASN A 36 -8.54 1.93 -8.04
N VAL A 37 -7.50 2.47 -7.42
CA VAL A 37 -6.21 1.83 -7.19
C VAL A 37 -6.12 1.47 -5.71
N THR A 38 -5.73 0.23 -5.39
CA THR A 38 -5.47 -0.18 -4.01
C THR A 38 -4.32 0.65 -3.44
N PHE A 39 -4.47 1.17 -2.21
CA PHE A 39 -3.46 2.00 -1.57
C PHE A 39 -3.01 1.39 -0.26
N CYS A 40 -1.70 1.24 -0.09
CA CYS A 40 -1.07 0.62 1.08
C CYS A 40 -0.07 1.60 1.69
N PHE A 41 -0.37 2.15 2.86
CA PHE A 41 0.60 2.92 3.65
C PHE A 41 1.33 1.97 4.61
N ILE A 42 2.56 1.62 4.25
CA ILE A 42 3.27 0.48 4.85
C ILE A 42 4.17 0.86 6.03
N GLU A 43 4.72 2.08 6.03
CA GLU A 43 5.55 2.59 7.12
C GLU A 43 5.64 4.12 7.08
N THR A 44 5.80 4.73 8.25
CA THR A 44 5.92 6.20 8.38
C THR A 44 7.29 6.75 8.01
N GLY A 45 8.31 5.88 7.88
CA GLY A 45 9.72 6.29 7.84
C GLY A 45 10.24 6.78 9.19
N THR A 46 11.52 7.15 9.19
CA THR A 46 12.25 7.61 10.39
C THR A 46 11.80 9.00 10.83
N VAL A 47 11.56 9.93 9.90
CA VAL A 47 11.08 11.29 10.21
C VAL A 47 9.68 11.46 9.62
N PHE A 48 8.68 11.62 10.48
CA PHE A 48 7.27 11.72 10.07
C PHE A 48 6.66 13.03 10.56
N ILE A 49 5.92 13.72 9.70
CA ILE A 49 5.27 14.99 10.02
C ILE A 49 3.75 14.82 9.96
N LYS A 50 3.07 15.18 11.03
CA LYS A 50 1.59 15.20 11.10
C LYS A 50 1.13 16.35 12.00
N ASP A 51 0.15 17.11 11.54
CA ASP A 51 -0.45 18.25 12.27
C ASP A 51 0.63 19.24 12.77
N SER A 52 1.57 19.58 11.87
CA SER A 52 2.74 20.44 12.14
C SER A 52 3.71 19.93 13.22
N LYS A 53 3.57 18.67 13.67
CA LYS A 53 4.48 18.02 14.61
C LYS A 53 5.36 17.01 13.89
N THR A 54 6.64 16.99 14.27
CA THR A 54 7.62 16.02 13.80
C THR A 54 7.76 14.89 14.82
N TYR A 55 7.67 13.66 14.34
CA TYR A 55 7.82 12.43 15.09
C TYR A 55 9.03 11.66 14.57
N LEU A 56 10.01 11.39 15.44
CA LEU A 56 11.15 10.54 15.13
C LEU A 56 10.81 9.10 15.49
N MET A 57 10.77 8.21 14.49
CA MET A 57 10.38 6.82 14.62
C MET A 57 11.48 5.89 14.09
N PRO A 58 12.58 5.66 14.82
CA PRO A 58 13.75 4.93 14.31
C PRO A 58 13.51 3.41 14.16
N LYS A 59 12.44 2.87 14.76
CA LYS A 59 12.17 1.43 14.77
C LYS A 59 11.14 1.06 13.71
N LYS A 60 11.50 0.19 12.76
CA LYS A 60 10.61 -0.33 11.70
C LYS A 60 9.26 -0.87 12.23
N GLN A 61 9.27 -1.60 13.35
CA GLN A 61 8.04 -2.12 13.98
C GLN A 61 7.10 -1.01 14.45
N LEU A 62 7.64 0.11 14.94
CA LEU A 62 6.84 1.26 15.33
C LEU A 62 6.26 1.94 14.11
N GLN A 63 7.05 2.13 13.06
CA GLN A 63 6.62 2.77 11.82
C GLN A 63 5.46 2.03 11.16
N SER A 64 5.56 0.70 10.99
CA SER A 64 4.48 -0.11 10.41
C SER A 64 3.23 -0.12 11.28
N LYS A 65 3.39 -0.20 12.61
CA LYS A 65 2.28 -0.11 13.56
C LYS A 65 1.55 1.23 13.48
N MET A 66 2.28 2.34 13.34
CA MET A 66 1.70 3.67 13.23
C MET A 66 1.04 3.89 11.87
N ALA A 67 1.65 3.39 10.78
CA ALA A 67 1.06 3.41 9.45
C ALA A 67 -0.26 2.63 9.42
N TYR A 68 -0.31 1.42 9.99
CA TYR A 68 -1.54 0.65 10.14
C TYR A 68 -2.62 1.39 10.95
N LYS A 69 -2.23 1.97 12.10
CA LYS A 69 -3.15 2.73 12.97
C LYS A 69 -3.70 4.00 12.31
N SER A 70 -3.05 4.51 11.26
CA SER A 70 -3.53 5.68 10.52
C SER A 70 -4.82 5.41 9.73
N LYS A 71 -5.15 4.14 9.47
CA LYS A 71 -6.30 3.71 8.64
C LYS A 71 -6.29 4.28 7.22
N MET A 72 -5.11 4.55 6.67
CA MET A 72 -4.99 5.07 5.30
C MET A 72 -5.16 4.00 4.21
N ASN A 73 -5.07 2.71 4.55
CA ASN A 73 -5.15 1.66 3.53
C ASN A 73 -6.53 1.63 2.84
N LEU A 74 -6.52 1.47 1.52
CA LEU A 74 -7.70 1.31 0.68
C LEU A 74 -7.66 -0.03 -0.05
N ASN A 75 -8.68 -0.86 0.18
CA ASN A 75 -8.82 -2.17 -0.46
C ASN A 75 -10.00 -2.14 -1.44
N GLU A 76 -9.87 -1.38 -2.51
CA GLU A 76 -11.00 -1.09 -3.41
C GLU A 76 -11.42 -2.33 -4.22
N LYS A 77 -10.50 -3.20 -4.68
CA LYS A 77 -10.84 -4.46 -5.40
C LYS A 77 -9.77 -5.55 -5.26
N PRO A 78 -10.15 -6.83 -5.14
CA PRO A 78 -9.21 -7.93 -5.30
C PRO A 78 -8.61 -7.91 -6.72
N ILE A 79 -7.30 -8.16 -6.83
CA ILE A 79 -6.60 -8.21 -8.11
C ILE A 79 -7.18 -9.35 -8.95
N GLU A 80 -7.68 -9.01 -10.14
CA GLU A 80 -8.11 -10.02 -11.11
C GLU A 80 -6.91 -10.49 -11.94
N TRP A 81 -6.31 -11.60 -11.51
CA TRP A 81 -5.19 -12.21 -12.21
C TRP A 81 -5.65 -12.89 -13.50
N LYS A 82 -5.10 -12.45 -14.63
CA LYS A 82 -5.25 -13.13 -15.93
C LYS A 82 -4.20 -14.24 -16.03
N LEU A 83 -4.48 -15.38 -15.40
CA LEU A 83 -3.59 -16.54 -15.48
C LEU A 83 -3.88 -17.33 -16.77
N CYS A 84 -2.82 -17.66 -17.50
CA CYS A 84 -2.86 -18.49 -18.69
C CYS A 84 -2.00 -19.74 -18.49
N ASP A 85 -2.32 -20.82 -19.21
CA ASP A 85 -1.48 -22.00 -19.28
C ASP A 85 -0.28 -21.80 -20.23
N ASN A 86 0.52 -22.85 -20.41
CA ASN A 86 1.70 -22.82 -21.27
C ASN A 86 1.41 -22.59 -22.76
N PHE A 87 0.15 -22.73 -23.18
CA PHE A 87 -0.31 -22.51 -24.55
C PHE A 87 -0.95 -21.11 -24.72
N GLY A 88 -1.08 -20.34 -23.64
CA GLY A 88 -1.66 -19.00 -23.63
C GLY A 88 -3.17 -18.96 -23.36
N ASP A 89 -3.79 -20.12 -23.15
CA ASP A 89 -5.22 -20.20 -22.86
C ASP A 89 -5.51 -19.81 -21.41
N LYS A 90 -6.58 -19.02 -21.21
CA LYS A 90 -6.97 -18.57 -19.86
C LYS A 90 -7.32 -19.77 -18.98
N ILE A 91 -6.73 -19.82 -17.79
CA ILE A 91 -7.02 -20.86 -16.81
C ILE A 91 -8.45 -20.63 -16.25
N PRO A 92 -9.35 -21.63 -16.32
CA PRO A 92 -10.70 -21.52 -15.79
C PRO A 92 -10.72 -21.27 -14.27
N LYS A 93 -11.70 -20.49 -13.79
CA LYS A 93 -11.80 -20.10 -12.36
C LYS A 93 -11.78 -21.28 -11.38
N ASN A 94 -12.36 -22.42 -11.74
CA ASN A 94 -12.41 -23.62 -10.89
C ASN A 94 -11.05 -24.33 -10.74
N LYS A 95 -10.04 -23.96 -11.54
CA LYS A 95 -8.67 -24.46 -11.43
C LYS A 95 -7.72 -23.47 -10.76
N LEU A 96 -8.18 -22.25 -10.47
CA LEU A 96 -7.37 -21.25 -9.78
C LEU A 96 -7.22 -21.64 -8.30
N TYR A 97 -6.04 -21.40 -7.75
CA TYR A 97 -5.79 -21.57 -6.32
C TYR A 97 -6.70 -20.62 -5.51
N MET A 98 -7.37 -21.17 -4.51
CA MET A 98 -8.12 -20.40 -3.51
C MET A 98 -7.30 -20.35 -2.22
N PRO A 99 -6.91 -19.16 -1.74
CA PRO A 99 -6.29 -19.03 -0.44
C PRO A 99 -7.20 -19.62 0.63
N LEU A 100 -6.67 -20.46 1.51
CA LEU A 100 -7.37 -20.90 2.70
C LEU A 100 -7.60 -19.66 3.57
N SER A 101 -8.85 -19.31 3.85
CA SER A 101 -9.15 -18.27 4.83
C SER A 101 -8.82 -18.81 6.22
N GLU A 102 -7.84 -18.20 6.91
CA GLU A 102 -7.66 -18.42 8.34
C GLU A 102 -8.86 -17.80 9.07
N ASN A 103 -9.56 -18.62 9.87
CA ASN A 103 -10.65 -18.21 10.76
C ASN A 103 -10.14 -17.35 11.93
#